data_AF-A0A7C4MFJ6-F1
#
_entry.id   AF-A0A7C4MFJ6-F1
#
_cell.length_a   1.000
_cell.length_b   1.000
_cell.length_c   1.000
_cell.angle_alpha   90.00
_cell.angle_beta   90.00
_cell.angle_gamma   90.00
#
_symmetry.space_group_name_H-M   'P 1'
#
loop_
_entity.id
_entity.type
_entity.pdbx_description
1 polymer ?
#
loop_
_entity_poly.entity_id
_entity_poly.type
_entity_poly.pdbx_seq_one_letter_code
_entity_poly.pdbx_strand_id
1 'polypeptide(L)'
;MLGLLALWLHSTEFWALSKVPLDTAYSRIPACWNHPILSRSGALFQPLDIQTTCEQLTQPIYGIHPIFKNIGFLPISCKNIGQGLERRVERTILRGAATGLTSTTFIVVFREGFETVTFLTPFFIEDPLGTFYGGLGGVLIALILAYGMFVAGVKISLRKIFYFTSIFLVLLAGGLAGYGTHELIEYYEGLGIEFGWLAEPVYTLNFPSNSLLHHNGLIGSIFAVMVGYSVRPEWARIIIQFTYTAIMILATFWIYRRKDDQNLFTSLSSSSI
;
A
#
# COMPACT_ATOMS: atom_id res chain seq x y z
N MET A 1 -23.61 -11.58 1.77
CA MET A 1 -22.97 -10.25 1.61
C MET A 1 -22.60 -9.59 2.94
N LEU A 2 -23.49 -9.44 3.92
CA LEU A 2 -23.19 -8.78 5.21
C LEU A 2 -22.15 -9.50 6.09
N GLY A 3 -22.08 -10.84 6.06
CA GLY A 3 -21.09 -11.60 6.86
C GLY A 3 -19.64 -11.50 6.37
N LEU A 4 -19.42 -11.17 5.09
CA LEU A 4 -18.07 -11.01 4.51
C LEU A 4 -17.53 -9.59 4.65
N LEU A 5 -18.41 -8.58 4.74
CA LEU A 5 -18.06 -7.22 5.14
C LEU A 5 -17.56 -7.18 6.59
N ALA A 6 -18.12 -8.03 7.48
CA ALA A 6 -17.65 -8.19 8.84
C ALA A 6 -16.27 -8.86 8.93
N LEU A 7 -15.98 -9.86 8.09
CA LEU A 7 -14.62 -10.43 7.98
C LEU A 7 -13.61 -9.45 7.35
N TRP A 8 -14.07 -8.60 6.42
CA TRP A 8 -13.26 -7.56 5.79
C TRP A 8 -12.89 -6.44 6.78
N LEU A 9 -13.85 -6.00 7.62
CA LEU A 9 -13.58 -5.09 8.75
C LEU A 9 -12.67 -5.74 9.82
N HIS A 10 -12.83 -7.03 10.10
CA HIS A 10 -11.96 -7.73 11.06
C HIS A 10 -10.52 -7.96 10.52
N SER A 11 -10.35 -8.06 9.20
CA SER A 11 -9.03 -8.12 8.55
C SER A 11 -8.27 -6.79 8.61
N THR A 12 -8.99 -5.65 8.64
CA THR A 12 -8.35 -4.34 8.86
C THR A 12 -7.83 -4.15 10.29
N GLU A 13 -8.34 -4.90 11.27
CA GLU A 13 -7.81 -4.93 12.64
C GLU A 13 -6.47 -5.70 12.73
N PHE A 14 -6.22 -6.64 11.80
CA PHE A 14 -4.92 -7.31 11.70
C PHE A 14 -3.80 -6.33 11.27
N TRP A 15 -4.16 -5.29 10.50
CA TRP A 15 -3.26 -4.18 10.17
C TRP A 15 -3.08 -3.18 11.33
N ALA A 16 -3.93 -3.19 12.35
CA ALA A 16 -3.71 -2.42 13.58
C ALA A 16 -2.66 -3.08 14.48
N LEU A 17 -2.49 -4.40 14.42
CA LEU A 17 -1.48 -5.15 15.19
C LEU A 17 -0.08 -5.14 14.58
N SER A 18 0.10 -4.70 13.32
CA SER A 18 1.42 -4.46 12.73
C SER A 18 1.98 -3.07 13.05
N LYS A 19 1.16 -2.17 13.61
CA LYS A 19 1.64 -1.01 14.36
C LYS A 19 1.96 -1.47 15.79
N VAL A 20 3.05 -2.21 15.95
CA VAL A 20 3.75 -2.20 17.24
C VAL A 20 4.60 -0.93 17.22
N PRO A 21 4.20 0.15 17.90
CA PRO A 21 5.06 1.30 18.00
C PRO A 21 6.28 0.90 18.83
N LEU A 22 7.46 1.10 18.25
CA LEU A 22 8.77 0.80 18.85
C LEU A 22 9.14 1.75 20.01
N ASP A 23 8.19 2.53 20.51
CA ASP A 23 8.35 3.56 21.55
C ASP A 23 8.13 3.03 22.98
N THR A 24 7.33 1.98 23.15
CA THR A 24 6.92 1.51 24.49
C THR A 24 7.99 0.63 25.19
N ALA A 25 8.98 0.14 24.44
CA ALA A 25 10.09 -0.66 24.98
C ALA A 25 11.25 0.18 25.56
N TYR A 26 11.16 1.51 25.60
CA TYR A 26 12.18 2.37 26.22
C TYR A 26 11.93 2.66 27.71
N SER A 27 10.71 2.38 28.20
CA SER A 27 10.27 2.77 29.56
C SER A 27 10.69 1.82 30.69
N ARG A 28 11.42 0.73 30.41
CA ARG A 28 11.94 -0.20 31.43
C ARG A 28 13.45 -0.37 31.38
N ILE A 29 14.17 0.72 31.11
CA ILE A 29 15.61 0.79 31.39
C ILE A 29 15.75 1.42 32.77
N PRO A 30 16.29 0.70 33.78
CA PRO A 30 16.41 1.24 35.13
C PRO A 30 17.30 2.48 35.15
N ALA A 31 16.76 3.55 35.73
CA ALA A 31 17.38 4.70 36.39
C ALA A 31 18.93 4.79 36.45
N CYS A 32 19.61 4.92 35.31
CA CYS A 32 21.04 5.26 35.24
C CYS A 32 21.32 6.65 34.62
N TRP A 33 20.28 7.48 34.44
CA TRP A 33 20.38 8.77 33.74
C TRP A 33 20.71 9.99 34.60
N ASN A 34 21.07 9.81 35.88
CA ASN A 34 21.24 10.94 36.80
C ASN A 34 22.70 11.31 37.13
N HIS A 35 23.63 11.13 36.19
CA HIS A 35 25.01 11.63 36.33
C HIS A 35 25.19 12.97 35.57
N PRO A 36 25.68 14.04 36.22
CA PRO A 36 25.68 15.40 35.67
C PRO A 36 26.83 15.70 34.67
N ILE A 37 27.25 14.73 33.85
CA ILE A 37 28.41 14.88 32.95
C ILE A 37 28.04 15.06 31.47
N LEU A 38 26.78 14.85 31.08
CA LEU A 38 26.36 14.90 29.66
C LEU A 38 25.56 16.17 29.28
N SER A 39 25.86 17.32 29.88
CA SER A 39 25.25 18.62 29.54
C SER A 39 26.13 19.50 28.64
N ARG A 40 27.16 18.94 28.00
CA ARG A 40 28.02 19.73 27.11
C ARG A 40 28.54 18.86 25.98
N SER A 41 27.87 18.97 24.83
CA SER A 41 28.38 18.85 23.44
C SER A 41 27.29 18.29 22.54
N GLY A 42 26.72 19.12 21.67
CA GLY A 42 25.96 18.67 20.52
C GLY A 42 26.89 18.00 19.51
N ALA A 43 27.11 16.70 19.65
CA ALA A 43 27.91 15.91 18.74
C ALA A 43 27.11 14.71 18.23
N LEU A 44 26.86 14.72 16.92
CA LEU A 44 26.80 13.59 15.99
C LEU A 44 26.53 12.21 16.61
N PHE A 45 25.31 11.73 16.35
CA PHE A 45 24.91 10.34 16.47
C PHE A 45 25.73 9.49 15.46
N GLN A 46 26.93 9.08 15.84
CA GLN A 46 27.67 8.02 15.12
C GLN A 46 27.05 6.67 15.49
N PRO A 47 27.01 5.69 14.56
CA PRO A 47 26.46 4.38 14.82
C PRO A 47 27.19 3.76 16.01
N LEU A 48 26.43 3.41 17.05
CA LEU A 48 26.96 2.77 18.26
C LEU A 48 27.69 1.49 17.85
N ASP A 49 29.02 1.54 17.85
CA ASP A 49 29.86 0.36 17.83
C ASP A 49 29.72 -0.31 19.20
N ILE A 50 28.98 -1.41 19.24
CA ILE A 50 28.74 -2.23 20.44
C ILE A 50 30.07 -2.64 21.09
N GLN A 51 31.16 -2.66 20.33
CA GLN A 51 32.49 -3.02 20.80
C GLN A 51 33.10 -1.99 21.77
N THR A 52 32.88 -0.69 21.55
CA THR A 52 33.39 0.37 22.46
C THR A 52 32.55 0.51 23.73
N THR A 53 31.27 0.14 23.69
CA THR A 53 30.38 0.22 24.85
C THR A 53 30.66 -0.87 25.90
N CYS A 54 31.03 -2.10 25.48
CA CYS A 54 31.44 -3.14 26.44
C CYS A 54 32.76 -2.81 27.14
N GLU A 55 33.69 -2.14 26.47
CA GLU A 55 34.96 -1.76 27.09
C GLU A 55 34.74 -0.70 28.18
N GLN A 56 33.83 0.27 27.97
CA GLN A 56 33.49 1.29 28.96
C GLN A 56 32.73 0.78 30.19
N LEU A 57 31.91 -0.28 30.09
CA LEU A 57 31.20 -0.83 31.25
C LEU A 57 32.13 -1.57 32.24
N THR A 58 33.35 -1.91 31.82
CA THR A 58 34.38 -2.52 32.69
C THR A 58 35.27 -1.49 33.40
N GLN A 59 35.30 -0.25 32.92
CA GLN A 59 36.21 0.79 33.42
C GLN A 59 35.83 1.44 34.77
N PRO A 60 34.57 1.46 35.27
CA PRO A 60 34.30 2.11 36.55
C PRO A 60 34.67 1.26 37.78
N ILE A 61 34.90 -0.06 37.65
CA ILE A 61 35.16 -0.94 38.81
C ILE A 61 36.65 -0.96 39.22
N TYR A 62 37.57 -0.46 38.39
CA TYR A 62 39.00 -0.39 38.72
C TYR A 62 39.44 0.90 39.44
N GLY A 63 38.54 1.87 39.57
CA GLY A 63 38.86 3.21 40.09
C GLY A 63 38.60 3.43 41.59
N ILE A 64 37.93 2.52 42.29
CA ILE A 64 37.51 2.76 43.68
C ILE A 64 37.75 1.50 44.53
N HIS A 65 38.79 1.57 45.38
CA HIS A 65 39.25 0.60 46.39
C HIS A 65 40.14 -0.60 45.97
N PRO A 66 41.37 -0.71 46.52
CA PRO A 66 42.31 -1.82 46.25
C PRO A 66 41.93 -3.17 46.90
N ILE A 67 40.72 -3.32 47.46
CA ILE A 67 40.32 -4.50 48.26
C ILE A 67 39.84 -5.67 47.38
N PHE A 68 39.42 -5.42 46.13
CA PHE A 68 38.73 -6.43 45.30
C PHE A 68 39.60 -7.12 44.24
N LYS A 69 40.93 -7.12 44.37
CA LYS A 69 41.84 -7.70 43.37
C LYS A 69 41.83 -9.24 43.29
N ASN A 70 41.20 -9.94 44.24
CA ASN A 70 41.31 -11.41 44.37
C ASN A 70 40.01 -12.21 44.16
N ILE A 71 38.92 -11.58 43.70
CA ILE A 71 37.74 -12.33 43.26
C ILE A 71 37.79 -12.37 41.74
N GLY A 72 38.15 -13.54 41.20
CA GLY A 72 38.22 -13.81 39.77
C GLY A 72 36.87 -13.60 39.10
N PHE A 73 36.61 -12.38 38.65
CA PHE A 73 35.47 -12.05 37.82
C PHE A 73 35.82 -12.45 36.38
N LEU A 74 35.26 -13.58 35.94
CA LEU A 74 35.40 -14.07 34.57
C LEU A 74 34.91 -12.97 33.61
N PRO A 75 35.71 -12.56 32.60
CA PRO A 75 35.24 -11.63 31.59
C PRO A 75 34.16 -12.33 30.74
N ILE A 76 32.91 -11.90 30.92
CA ILE A 76 31.79 -12.35 30.10
C ILE A 76 32.08 -11.89 28.66
N SER A 77 32.31 -12.84 27.75
CA SER A 77 32.64 -12.57 26.35
C SER A 77 31.45 -11.90 25.63
N CYS A 78 31.42 -10.55 25.59
CA CYS A 78 30.38 -9.76 24.90
C CYS A 78 30.21 -10.10 23.40
N LYS A 79 31.24 -10.66 22.76
CA LYS A 79 31.23 -11.00 21.32
C LYS A 79 30.13 -11.99 20.93
N ASN A 80 29.82 -12.95 21.80
CA ASN A 80 28.82 -13.99 21.51
C ASN A 80 27.37 -13.49 21.73
N ILE A 81 27.19 -12.47 22.58
CA ILE A 81 25.87 -11.92 22.91
C ILE A 81 25.38 -10.99 21.78
N GLY A 82 26.27 -10.14 21.24
CA GLY A 82 25.96 -9.29 20.08
C GLY A 82 25.57 -10.11 18.85
N GLN A 83 26.39 -11.10 18.47
CA GLN A 83 26.07 -12.01 17.37
C GLN A 83 24.79 -12.84 17.61
N GLY A 84 24.49 -13.16 18.87
CA GLY A 84 23.27 -13.86 19.26
C GLY A 84 22.02 -12.99 19.10
N LEU A 85 22.13 -11.70 19.40
CA LEU A 85 21.03 -10.73 19.30
C LEU A 85 20.79 -10.32 17.84
N GLU A 86 21.85 -10.02 17.08
CA GLU A 86 21.76 -9.72 15.64
C GLU A 86 21.10 -10.87 14.87
N ARG A 87 21.54 -12.12 15.10
CA ARG A 87 20.92 -13.31 14.48
C ARG A 87 19.49 -13.58 14.95
N ARG A 88 19.06 -13.08 16.11
CA ARG A 88 17.68 -13.23 16.60
C ARG A 88 16.79 -12.12 16.05
N VAL A 89 17.31 -10.91 15.92
CA VAL A 89 16.63 -9.77 15.28
C VAL A 89 16.45 -10.06 13.79
N GLU A 90 17.51 -10.48 13.09
CA GLU A 90 17.47 -10.84 11.67
C GLU A 90 16.49 -12.00 11.42
N ARG A 91 16.52 -13.06 12.25
CA ARG A 91 15.56 -14.18 12.13
C ARG A 91 14.11 -13.78 12.43
N THR A 92 13.89 -12.86 13.37
CA THR A 92 12.55 -12.35 13.69
C THR A 92 12.02 -11.45 12.56
N ILE A 93 12.87 -10.59 12.00
CA ILE A 93 12.55 -9.74 10.84
C ILE A 93 12.26 -10.62 9.62
N LEU A 94 13.10 -11.61 9.32
CA LEU A 94 12.91 -12.51 8.18
C LEU A 94 11.66 -13.38 8.33
N ARG A 95 11.37 -13.89 9.53
CA ARG A 95 10.14 -14.66 9.77
C ARG A 95 8.89 -13.80 9.66
N GLY A 96 8.89 -12.61 10.26
CA GLY A 96 7.76 -11.68 10.19
C GLY A 96 7.52 -11.15 8.77
N ALA A 97 8.60 -10.81 8.06
CA ALA A 97 8.54 -10.37 6.67
C ALA A 97 8.07 -11.51 5.74
N ALA A 98 8.56 -12.74 5.93
CA ALA A 98 8.11 -13.88 5.16
C ALA A 98 6.61 -14.14 5.35
N THR A 99 6.12 -14.14 6.60
CA THR A 99 4.69 -14.30 6.88
C THR A 99 3.85 -13.17 6.29
N GLY A 100 4.33 -11.92 6.35
CA GLY A 100 3.64 -10.76 5.78
C GLY A 100 3.56 -10.81 4.26
N LEU A 101 4.66 -11.16 3.57
CA LEU A 101 4.69 -11.29 2.11
C LEU A 101 3.81 -12.45 1.63
N THR A 102 3.88 -13.62 2.29
CA THR A 102 3.05 -14.78 1.94
C THR A 102 1.57 -14.48 2.13
N SER A 103 1.18 -13.89 3.26
CA SER A 103 -0.23 -13.54 3.53
C SER A 103 -0.76 -12.51 2.53
N THR A 104 0.01 -11.45 2.25
CA THR A 104 -0.40 -10.39 1.31
C THR A 104 -0.58 -10.96 -0.10
N THR A 105 0.36 -11.77 -0.56
CA THR A 105 0.29 -12.39 -1.90
C THR A 105 -0.91 -13.34 -1.99
N PHE A 106 -1.17 -14.14 -0.95
CA PHE A 106 -2.32 -15.03 -0.90
C PHE A 106 -3.64 -14.28 -1.00
N ILE A 107 -3.82 -13.19 -0.23
CA ILE A 107 -5.06 -12.39 -0.24
C ILE A 107 -5.30 -11.77 -1.62
N VAL A 108 -4.26 -11.22 -2.25
CA VAL A 108 -4.36 -10.62 -3.57
C VAL A 108 -4.79 -11.66 -4.62
N VAL A 109 -4.12 -12.82 -4.67
CA VAL A 109 -4.45 -13.87 -5.63
C VAL A 109 -5.85 -14.44 -5.37
N PHE A 110 -6.22 -14.64 -4.10
CA PHE A 110 -7.53 -15.14 -3.71
C PHE A 110 -8.65 -14.19 -4.14
N ARG A 111 -8.48 -12.87 -3.95
CA ARG A 111 -9.48 -11.87 -4.35
C ARG A 111 -9.75 -11.90 -5.86
N GLU A 112 -8.71 -11.84 -6.68
CA GLU A 112 -8.85 -11.83 -8.13
C GLU A 112 -9.44 -13.16 -8.66
N GLY A 113 -9.07 -14.28 -8.04
CA GLY A 113 -9.66 -15.59 -8.34
C GLY A 113 -11.16 -15.67 -8.00
N PHE A 114 -11.56 -15.12 -6.85
CA PHE A 114 -12.95 -15.09 -6.43
C PHE A 114 -13.82 -14.20 -7.31
N GLU A 115 -13.32 -13.01 -7.68
CA GLU A 115 -13.98 -12.11 -8.62
C GLU A 115 -14.20 -12.81 -9.97
N THR A 116 -13.21 -13.53 -10.49
CA THR A 116 -13.31 -14.29 -11.75
C THR A 116 -14.41 -15.36 -11.68
N VAL A 117 -14.44 -16.18 -10.63
CA VAL A 117 -15.48 -17.23 -10.48
C VAL A 117 -16.87 -16.60 -10.38
N THR A 118 -17.00 -15.52 -9.62
CA THR A 118 -18.27 -14.81 -9.45
C THR A 118 -18.76 -14.21 -10.76
N PHE A 119 -17.86 -13.63 -11.57
CA PHE A 119 -18.21 -13.06 -12.87
C PHE A 119 -18.51 -14.12 -13.93
N LEU A 120 -17.86 -15.29 -13.93
CA LEU A 120 -18.11 -16.36 -14.91
C LEU A 120 -19.38 -17.17 -14.60
N THR A 121 -19.79 -17.26 -13.34
CA THR A 121 -20.96 -18.05 -12.91
C THR A 121 -22.24 -17.74 -13.70
N PRO A 122 -22.69 -16.48 -13.87
CA PRO A 122 -23.92 -16.20 -14.62
C PRO A 122 -23.82 -16.65 -16.09
N PHE A 123 -22.68 -16.43 -16.75
CA PHE A 123 -22.49 -16.83 -18.15
C PHE A 123 -22.45 -18.35 -18.31
N PHE A 124 -21.91 -19.06 -17.33
CA PHE A 124 -21.84 -20.53 -17.35
C PHE A 124 -23.23 -21.18 -17.28
N ILE A 125 -24.21 -20.51 -16.67
CA ILE A 125 -25.61 -20.98 -16.62
C ILE A 125 -26.31 -20.80 -17.98
N GLU A 126 -25.99 -19.72 -18.71
CA GLU A 126 -26.61 -19.42 -20.00
C GLU A 126 -26.01 -20.24 -21.15
N ASP A 127 -24.68 -20.29 -21.27
CA ASP A 127 -23.96 -21.08 -22.29
C ASP A 127 -22.68 -21.69 -21.70
N PRO A 128 -22.73 -22.96 -21.24
CA PRO A 128 -21.58 -23.63 -20.63
C PRO A 128 -20.40 -23.81 -21.59
N LEU A 129 -20.67 -24.14 -22.86
CA LEU A 129 -19.62 -24.42 -23.85
C LEU A 129 -18.96 -23.13 -24.31
N GLY A 130 -19.75 -22.11 -24.65
CA GLY A 130 -19.25 -20.79 -25.01
C GLY A 130 -18.42 -20.16 -23.89
N THR A 131 -18.91 -20.25 -22.64
CA THR A 131 -18.19 -19.72 -21.46
C THR A 131 -16.89 -20.46 -21.19
N PHE A 132 -16.83 -21.79 -21.40
CA PHE A 132 -15.60 -22.55 -21.20
C PHE A 132 -14.51 -22.14 -22.21
N TYR A 133 -14.84 -22.09 -23.50
CA TYR A 133 -13.88 -21.67 -24.53
C TYR A 133 -13.51 -20.18 -24.40
N GLY A 134 -14.48 -19.33 -24.08
CA GLY A 134 -14.25 -17.91 -23.82
C GLY A 134 -13.34 -17.68 -22.60
N GLY A 135 -13.59 -18.40 -21.50
CA GLY A 135 -12.77 -18.37 -20.29
C GLY A 135 -11.34 -18.86 -20.53
N LEU A 136 -11.17 -19.98 -21.26
CA LEU A 136 -9.85 -20.48 -21.64
C LEU A 136 -9.11 -19.46 -22.52
N GLY A 137 -9.79 -18.87 -23.49
CA GLY A 137 -9.24 -17.79 -24.32
C GLY A 137 -8.83 -16.57 -23.50
N GLY A 138 -9.65 -16.15 -22.54
CA GLY A 138 -9.35 -15.06 -21.61
C GLY A 138 -8.11 -15.34 -20.77
N VAL A 139 -7.97 -16.55 -20.22
CA VAL A 139 -6.77 -16.96 -19.46
C VAL A 139 -5.51 -16.95 -20.33
N LEU A 140 -5.59 -17.42 -21.57
CA LEU A 140 -4.46 -17.37 -22.51
C LEU A 140 -4.03 -15.93 -22.80
N ILE A 141 -4.97 -15.02 -23.06
CA ILE A 141 -4.69 -13.61 -23.27
C ILE A 141 -4.09 -12.98 -22.01
N ALA A 142 -4.66 -13.28 -20.83
CA ALA A 142 -4.16 -12.78 -19.56
C ALA A 142 -2.72 -13.24 -19.28
N LEU A 143 -2.36 -14.49 -19.60
CA LEU A 143 -0.99 -14.99 -19.48
C LEU A 143 -0.02 -14.24 -20.40
N ILE A 144 -0.41 -13.98 -21.65
CA ILE A 144 0.40 -13.21 -22.61
C ILE A 144 0.63 -11.79 -22.08
N LEU A 145 -0.43 -11.13 -21.59
CA LEU A 145 -0.34 -9.78 -21.03
C LEU A 145 0.50 -9.76 -19.74
N ALA A 146 0.30 -10.71 -18.83
CA ALA A 146 1.07 -10.83 -17.60
C ALA A 146 2.57 -11.02 -17.88
N TYR A 147 2.91 -11.87 -18.85
CA TYR A 147 4.29 -12.04 -19.30
C TYR A 147 4.86 -10.76 -19.92
N GLY A 148 4.08 -10.08 -20.77
CA GLY A 148 4.45 -8.78 -21.33
C GLY A 148 4.73 -7.72 -20.27
N MET A 149 3.87 -7.63 -19.25
CA MET A 149 4.05 -6.75 -18.10
C MET A 149 5.27 -7.12 -17.26
N PHE A 150 5.55 -8.42 -17.08
CA PHE A 150 6.74 -8.87 -16.36
C PHE A 150 8.03 -8.41 -17.07
N VAL A 151 8.10 -8.59 -18.39
CA VAL A 151 9.27 -8.15 -19.19
C VAL A 151 9.40 -6.62 -19.17
N ALA A 152 8.30 -5.88 -19.28
CA ALA A 152 8.30 -4.42 -19.17
C ALA A 152 8.73 -3.95 -17.78
N GLY A 153 8.29 -4.66 -16.73
CA GLY A 153 8.57 -4.35 -15.33
C GLY A 153 10.05 -4.45 -14.97
N VAL A 154 10.79 -5.40 -15.55
CA VAL A 154 12.23 -5.58 -15.30
C VAL A 154 13.06 -4.43 -15.88
N LYS A 155 12.60 -3.77 -16.96
CA LYS A 155 13.35 -2.70 -17.64
C LYS A 155 13.09 -1.30 -17.06
N ILE A 156 11.96 -1.09 -16.39
CA ILE A 156 11.52 0.23 -15.92
C ILE A 156 11.80 0.37 -14.42
N SER A 157 12.28 1.54 -13.99
CA SER A 157 12.44 1.83 -12.56
C SER A 157 11.11 1.65 -11.82
N LEU A 158 11.10 0.88 -10.72
CA LEU A 158 9.90 0.59 -9.91
C LEU A 158 9.10 1.86 -9.59
N ARG A 159 9.78 2.97 -9.29
CA ARG A 159 9.16 4.27 -9.00
C ARG A 159 8.21 4.76 -10.10
N LYS A 160 8.61 4.62 -11.37
CA LYS A 160 7.79 5.07 -12.53
C LYS A 160 6.56 4.18 -12.71
N ILE A 161 6.73 2.87 -12.53
CA ILE A 161 5.61 1.91 -12.62
C ILE A 161 4.58 2.24 -11.54
N PHE A 162 5.01 2.37 -10.28
CA PHE A 162 4.10 2.70 -9.17
C PHE A 162 3.37 4.03 -9.36
N TYR A 163 4.03 5.05 -9.93
CA TYR A 163 3.39 6.33 -10.22
C TYR A 163 2.29 6.17 -11.28
N PHE A 164 2.61 5.49 -12.39
CA PHE A 164 1.65 5.27 -13.47
C PHE A 164 0.47 4.39 -13.04
N THR A 165 0.74 3.28 -12.33
CA THR A 165 -0.33 2.40 -11.83
C THR A 165 -1.18 3.08 -10.78
N SER A 166 -0.63 3.93 -9.92
CA SER A 166 -1.42 4.68 -8.94
C SER A 166 -2.39 5.64 -9.61
N ILE A 167 -1.94 6.38 -10.63
CA ILE A 167 -2.81 7.27 -11.40
C ILE A 167 -3.89 6.47 -12.13
N PHE A 168 -3.52 5.33 -12.72
CA PHE A 168 -4.46 4.45 -13.39
C PHE A 168 -5.54 3.91 -12.44
N LEU A 169 -5.16 3.50 -11.23
CA LEU A 169 -6.10 3.06 -10.19
C LEU A 169 -7.03 4.18 -9.72
N VAL A 170 -6.53 5.41 -9.62
CA VAL A 170 -7.34 6.59 -9.29
C VAL A 170 -8.39 6.87 -10.37
N LEU A 171 -8.02 6.78 -11.65
CA LEU A 171 -8.95 6.96 -12.77
C LEU A 171 -10.05 5.89 -12.77
N LEU A 172 -9.67 4.61 -12.57
CA LEU A 172 -10.62 3.51 -12.47
C LEU A 172 -11.59 3.69 -11.29
N ALA A 173 -11.07 4.06 -10.12
CA ALA A 173 -11.90 4.31 -8.93
C ALA A 173 -12.86 5.49 -9.15
N GLY A 174 -12.42 6.55 -9.83
CA GLY A 174 -13.29 7.66 -10.22
C GLY A 174 -14.40 7.24 -11.18
N GLY A 175 -14.06 6.45 -12.21
CA GLY A 175 -15.03 5.90 -13.15
C GLY A 175 -16.09 5.02 -12.49
N LEU A 176 -15.66 4.12 -11.59
CA LEU A 176 -16.56 3.28 -10.79
C LEU A 176 -17.42 4.08 -9.81
N ALA A 177 -16.87 5.14 -9.19
CA ALA A 177 -17.66 6.03 -8.33
C ALA A 177 -18.76 6.76 -9.11
N GLY A 178 -18.46 7.22 -10.32
CA GLY A 178 -19.44 7.82 -11.21
C GLY A 178 -20.52 6.82 -11.65
N TYR A 179 -20.13 5.59 -11.99
CA TYR A 179 -21.07 4.53 -12.34
C TYR A 179 -21.99 4.16 -11.16
N GLY A 180 -21.42 3.97 -9.97
CA GLY A 180 -22.19 3.70 -8.76
C GLY A 180 -23.16 4.82 -8.41
N THR A 181 -22.78 6.08 -8.67
CA THR A 181 -23.69 7.22 -8.46
C THR A 181 -24.93 7.13 -9.34
N HIS A 182 -24.77 6.73 -10.60
CA HIS A 182 -25.87 6.58 -11.55
C HIS A 182 -26.87 5.50 -11.09
N GLU A 183 -26.36 4.32 -10.74
CA GLU A 183 -27.18 3.21 -10.22
C GLU A 183 -27.88 3.57 -8.89
N LEU A 184 -27.22 4.35 -8.03
CA LEU A 184 -27.81 4.84 -6.79
C LEU A 184 -28.96 5.81 -7.07
N ILE A 185 -28.79 6.76 -7.99
CA ILE A 185 -29.83 7.73 -8.36
C ILE A 185 -31.05 7.00 -8.91
N GLU A 186 -30.86 6.07 -9.85
CA GLU A 186 -31.95 5.27 -10.43
C GLU A 186 -32.70 4.47 -9.35
N TYR A 187 -31.99 3.91 -8.38
CA TYR A 187 -32.59 3.21 -7.25
C TYR A 187 -33.46 4.10 -6.36
N TYR A 188 -32.98 5.31 -6.04
CA TYR A 188 -33.70 6.28 -5.19
C TYR A 188 -34.88 6.93 -5.91
N GLU A 189 -34.80 7.16 -7.22
CA GLU A 189 -35.93 7.58 -8.04
C GLU A 189 -37.04 6.51 -8.05
N GLY A 190 -36.66 5.23 -8.10
CA GLY A 190 -37.59 4.11 -7.92
C GLY A 190 -38.29 4.08 -6.55
N LEU A 191 -37.72 4.74 -5.53
CA LEU A 191 -38.32 4.93 -4.20
C LEU A 191 -39.16 6.21 -4.07
N GLY A 192 -39.26 7.02 -5.13
CA GLY A 192 -40.02 8.27 -5.15
C GLY A 192 -39.27 9.49 -4.59
N ILE A 193 -37.94 9.42 -4.45
CA ILE A 193 -37.09 10.56 -4.07
C ILE A 193 -36.50 11.15 -5.34
N GLU A 194 -36.97 12.34 -5.73
CA GLU A 194 -36.46 13.06 -6.90
C GLU A 194 -35.29 13.96 -6.50
N PHE A 195 -34.12 13.77 -7.14
CA PHE A 195 -32.93 14.62 -6.92
C PHE A 195 -32.94 15.92 -7.74
N GLY A 196 -33.98 16.14 -8.57
CA GLY A 196 -34.13 17.31 -9.42
C GLY A 196 -32.93 17.51 -10.36
N TRP A 197 -32.35 18.71 -10.34
CA TRP A 197 -31.24 19.11 -11.23
C TRP A 197 -30.00 18.19 -11.18
N LEU A 198 -29.81 17.43 -10.09
CA LEU A 198 -28.67 16.52 -9.93
C LEU A 198 -28.79 15.25 -10.78
N ALA A 199 -30.02 14.80 -11.06
CA ALA A 199 -30.31 13.62 -11.86
C ALA A 199 -30.54 13.95 -13.35
N GLU A 200 -30.63 15.25 -13.69
CA GLU A 200 -30.77 15.64 -15.08
C GLU A 200 -29.48 15.36 -15.87
N PRO A 201 -29.59 14.85 -17.12
CA PRO A 201 -28.44 14.62 -17.96
C PRO A 201 -27.81 15.95 -18.39
N VAL A 202 -26.50 16.10 -18.19
CA VAL A 202 -25.75 17.33 -18.55
C VAL A 202 -25.72 17.53 -20.06
N TYR A 203 -25.50 16.44 -20.78
CA TYR A 203 -25.45 16.41 -22.23
C TYR A 203 -25.86 15.04 -22.74
N THR A 204 -26.32 14.99 -23.99
CA THR A 204 -26.64 13.75 -24.69
C THR A 204 -25.82 13.68 -25.96
N LEU A 205 -24.88 12.73 -26.04
CA LEU A 205 -24.11 12.50 -27.26
C LEU A 205 -24.91 11.58 -28.19
N ASN A 206 -25.44 12.11 -29.29
CA ASN A 206 -26.26 11.34 -30.21
C ASN A 206 -25.40 10.50 -31.18
N PHE A 207 -24.71 9.49 -30.63
CA PHE A 207 -24.02 8.48 -31.44
C PHE A 207 -24.98 7.33 -31.76
N PRO A 208 -25.05 6.86 -33.03
CA PRO A 208 -25.88 5.71 -33.38
C PRO A 208 -25.39 4.45 -32.63
N SER A 209 -26.31 3.60 -32.19
CA SER A 209 -26.03 2.40 -31.37
C SER A 209 -25.07 1.40 -32.02
N ASN A 210 -24.92 1.44 -33.35
CA ASN A 210 -23.99 0.60 -34.11
C ASN A 210 -22.57 1.18 -34.22
N SER A 211 -22.30 2.34 -33.63
CA SER A 211 -20.96 2.93 -33.62
C SER A 211 -20.11 2.31 -32.52
N LEU A 212 -18.86 1.98 -32.84
CA LEU A 212 -17.88 1.42 -31.89
C LEU A 212 -17.63 2.33 -30.67
N LEU A 213 -17.95 3.62 -30.79
CA LEU A 213 -17.78 4.65 -29.75
C LEU A 213 -19.00 4.81 -28.84
N HIS A 214 -20.10 4.11 -29.10
CA HIS A 214 -21.23 4.05 -28.17
C HIS A 214 -20.81 3.28 -26.92
N HIS A 215 -21.36 3.60 -25.74
CA HIS A 215 -20.97 2.99 -24.46
C HIS A 215 -21.20 1.47 -24.39
N ASN A 216 -22.08 0.94 -25.26
CA ASN A 216 -22.32 -0.50 -25.42
C ASN A 216 -21.46 -1.15 -26.53
N GLY A 217 -20.68 -0.34 -27.26
CA GLY A 217 -19.73 -0.81 -28.25
C GLY A 217 -18.44 -1.33 -27.61
N LEU A 218 -17.66 -2.10 -28.37
CA LEU A 218 -16.42 -2.74 -27.89
C LEU A 218 -15.41 -1.74 -27.31
N ILE A 219 -15.29 -0.56 -27.92
CA ILE A 219 -14.32 0.45 -27.51
C ILE A 219 -14.94 1.36 -26.44
N GLY A 220 -16.19 1.78 -26.64
CA GLY A 220 -16.89 2.65 -25.69
C GLY A 220 -17.04 2.04 -24.30
N SER A 221 -17.23 0.73 -24.17
CA SER A 221 -17.33 0.06 -22.86
C SER A 221 -16.00 0.09 -22.09
N ILE A 222 -14.86 -0.06 -22.78
CA ILE A 222 -13.54 0.03 -22.16
C ILE A 222 -13.31 1.45 -21.62
N PHE A 223 -13.66 2.49 -22.39
CA PHE A 223 -13.55 3.87 -21.92
C PHE A 223 -14.57 4.22 -20.84
N ALA A 224 -15.75 3.59 -20.86
CA ALA A 224 -16.75 3.74 -19.82
C ALA A 224 -16.21 3.22 -18.48
N VAL A 225 -15.51 2.09 -18.46
CA VAL A 225 -14.91 1.54 -17.23
C VAL A 225 -13.63 2.30 -16.85
N MET A 226 -12.74 2.58 -17.81
CA MET A 226 -11.42 3.16 -17.54
C MET A 226 -11.46 4.62 -17.13
N VAL A 227 -12.31 5.42 -17.81
CA VAL A 227 -12.39 6.87 -17.63
C VAL A 227 -13.73 7.29 -17.02
N GLY A 228 -14.73 6.42 -17.00
CA GLY A 228 -16.10 6.76 -16.59
C GLY A 228 -16.93 7.40 -17.70
N TYR A 229 -16.54 7.23 -18.97
CA TYR A 229 -17.26 7.80 -20.12
C TYR A 229 -18.71 7.32 -20.20
N SER A 230 -19.65 8.24 -20.38
CA SER A 230 -21.05 7.93 -20.62
C SER A 230 -21.63 8.87 -21.67
N VAL A 231 -22.59 8.33 -22.43
CA VAL A 231 -23.31 9.04 -23.49
C VAL A 231 -24.36 10.01 -22.92
N ARG A 232 -24.87 9.71 -21.72
CA ARG A 232 -25.84 10.55 -20.98
C ARG A 232 -25.43 10.61 -19.51
N PRO A 233 -24.38 11.36 -19.13
CA PRO A 233 -24.01 11.50 -17.74
C PRO A 233 -24.91 12.52 -17.03
N GLU A 234 -25.28 12.19 -15.80
CA GLU A 234 -26.00 13.08 -14.88
C GLU A 234 -25.03 14.09 -14.24
N TRP A 235 -25.57 15.21 -13.76
CA TRP A 235 -24.79 16.20 -13.02
C TRP A 235 -24.09 15.61 -11.80
N ALA A 236 -24.81 14.84 -10.98
CA ALA A 236 -24.26 14.21 -9.79
C ALA A 236 -23.08 13.28 -10.11
N ARG A 237 -23.22 12.46 -11.16
CA ARG A 237 -22.16 11.56 -11.64
C ARG A 237 -20.90 12.33 -11.99
N ILE A 238 -21.02 13.40 -12.79
CA ILE A 238 -19.88 14.21 -13.20
C ILE A 238 -19.24 14.89 -11.99
N ILE A 239 -20.03 15.50 -11.12
CA ILE A 239 -19.53 16.22 -9.94
C ILE A 239 -18.72 15.26 -9.06
N ILE A 240 -19.27 14.08 -8.72
CA ILE A 240 -18.59 13.11 -7.86
C ILE A 240 -17.33 12.56 -8.53
N GLN A 241 -17.44 12.12 -9.79
CA GLN A 241 -16.33 11.53 -10.53
C GLN A 241 -15.16 12.51 -10.71
N PHE A 242 -15.44 13.75 -11.13
CA PHE A 242 -14.40 14.76 -11.31
C PHE A 242 -13.82 15.24 -9.98
N THR A 243 -14.66 15.42 -8.95
CA THR A 243 -14.17 15.83 -7.62
C THR A 243 -13.24 14.78 -7.03
N TYR A 244 -13.66 13.51 -7.04
CA TYR A 244 -12.83 12.39 -6.55
C TYR A 244 -11.52 12.30 -7.33
N THR A 245 -11.60 12.28 -8.67
CA THR A 245 -10.43 12.10 -9.52
C THR A 245 -9.45 13.28 -9.40
N ALA A 246 -9.95 14.51 -9.39
CA ALA A 246 -9.11 15.70 -9.25
C ALA A 246 -8.39 15.73 -7.90
N ILE A 247 -9.10 15.49 -6.79
CA ILE A 247 -8.51 15.46 -5.45
C ILE A 247 -7.42 14.39 -5.37
N MET A 248 -7.70 13.17 -5.85
CA MET A 248 -6.77 12.05 -5.76
C MET A 248 -5.55 12.20 -6.68
N ILE A 249 -5.71 12.79 -7.88
CA ILE A 249 -4.58 13.13 -8.75
C ILE A 249 -3.71 14.20 -8.11
N LEU A 250 -4.31 15.26 -7.55
CA LEU A 250 -3.57 16.31 -6.84
C LEU A 250 -2.81 15.75 -5.64
N ALA A 251 -3.45 14.87 -4.86
CA ALA A 251 -2.80 14.18 -3.74
C ALA A 251 -1.61 13.33 -4.21
N THR A 252 -1.77 12.56 -5.29
CA THR A 252 -0.72 11.71 -5.85
C THR A 252 0.47 12.55 -6.34
N PHE A 253 0.19 13.64 -7.06
CA PHE A 253 1.21 14.58 -7.53
C PHE A 253 1.96 15.25 -6.37
N TRP A 254 1.23 15.66 -5.33
CA TRP A 254 1.81 16.31 -4.16
C TRP A 254 2.70 15.37 -3.34
N ILE A 255 2.29 14.12 -3.14
CA ILE A 255 3.09 13.08 -2.45
C ILE A 255 4.37 12.77 -3.25
N TYR A 256 4.27 12.73 -4.58
CA TYR A 256 5.42 12.45 -5.44
C TYR A 256 6.45 13.58 -5.37
N ARG A 257 6.00 14.84 -5.45
CA ARG A 257 6.88 16.02 -5.44
C ARG A 257 7.69 16.14 -4.13
N ARG A 258 7.11 15.79 -2.99
CA ARG A 258 7.80 15.82 -1.67
C ARG A 258 9.05 14.94 -1.61
N LYS A 259 9.15 13.89 -2.42
CA LYS A 259 10.32 12.99 -2.42
C LYS A 259 11.52 13.61 -3.13
N ASP A 260 11.31 14.50 -4.09
CA ASP A 260 12.39 15.16 -4.83
C ASP A 260 13.08 16.22 -3.94
N ASP A 261 12.30 16.93 -3.13
CA ASP A 261 12.82 17.91 -2.16
C ASP A 261 13.75 17.24 -1.12
N GLN A 262 13.37 16.09 -0.58
CA GLN A 262 14.17 15.33 0.41
C GLN A 262 15.52 14.86 -0.15
N ASN A 263 15.55 14.43 -1.42
CA ASN A 263 16.78 14.00 -2.08
C ASN A 263 17.74 15.20 -2.27
N LEU A 264 17.20 16.38 -2.58
CA LEU A 264 17.98 17.61 -2.73
C LEU A 264 18.64 18.03 -1.40
N PHE A 265 17.88 18.03 -0.29
CA PHE A 265 18.45 18.34 1.04
C PHE A 265 19.57 17.38 1.44
N THR A 266 19.41 16.09 1.14
CA THR A 266 20.43 15.07 1.43
C THR A 266 21.71 15.32 0.62
N SER A 267 21.59 15.69 -0.66
CA SER A 267 22.76 16.03 -1.49
C SER A 267 23.49 17.29 -1.01
N LEU A 268 22.76 18.33 -0.60
CA LEU A 268 23.35 19.57 -0.11
C LEU A 268 24.13 19.35 1.19
N SER A 269 23.57 18.56 2.11
CA SER A 269 24.24 18.18 3.37
C SER A 269 25.53 17.38 3.15
N SER A 270 25.63 16.60 2.06
CA SER A 270 26.82 15.82 1.74
C SER A 270 27.91 16.62 1.04
N SER A 271 27.55 17.71 0.36
CA SER A 271 28.48 18.61 -0.34
C SER A 271 29.09 19.70 0.54
N SER A 272 28.50 19.93 1.72
CA SER A 272 28.95 20.93 2.70
C SER A 272 29.93 20.39 3.75
N ILE A 273 30.40 19.15 3.59
CA ILE A 273 31.41 18.48 4.42
C ILE A 273 32.60 18.15 3.51
#